data_AF-X1M1A6-F1
#
_entry.id   AF-X1M1A6-F1
#
_cell.length_a   1.000
_cell.length_b   1.000
_cell.length_c   1.000
_cell.angle_alpha   90.00
_cell.angle_beta   90.00
_cell.angle_gamma   90.00
#
_symmetry.space_group_name_H-M   'P 1'
#
loop_
_entity.id
_entity.type
_entity.pdbx_description
1 polymer ?
#
loop_
_entity_poly.entity_id
_entity_poly.type
_entity_poly.pdbx_seq_one_letter_code
_entity_poly.pdbx_strand_id
1 'polypeptide(L)' 'MNEFDIPIFKTSYDLYKTLHSYRKVVPKNDRFTVFERCEQATLDVIEAILLASSQTKKDKVPTLEQASLKLNVVRVFIR' A
#
# COMPACT_ATOMS: atom_id res chain seq x y z
N MET A 1 10.89 -13.54 -13.63
CA MET A 1 9.45 -13.37 -13.37
C MET A 1 9.11 -11.95 -13.74
N ASN A 2 8.09 -11.69 -14.56
CA ASN A 2 7.62 -10.32 -14.73
C ASN A 2 7.13 -9.84 -13.36
N GLU A 3 7.84 -8.90 -12.74
CA GLU A 3 7.47 -8.34 -11.43
C GLU A 3 6.08 -7.69 -11.46
N PHE A 4 5.59 -7.35 -12.66
CA PHE A 4 4.27 -6.79 -12.93
C PHE A 4 3.14 -7.82 -13.13
N ASP A 5 3.45 -9.13 -13.18
CA ASP A 5 2.44 -10.20 -13.32
C ASP A 5 1.88 -10.69 -11.97
N ILE A 6 2.04 -9.88 -10.93
CA ILE A 6 1.61 -10.19 -9.56
C ILE A 6 0.21 -9.58 -9.35
N PRO A 7 -0.87 -10.38 -9.23
CA PRO A 7 -2.23 -9.84 -9.11
C PRO A 7 -2.42 -8.92 -7.90
N ILE A 8 -1.77 -9.23 -6.78
CA ILE A 8 -1.84 -8.40 -5.56
C ILE A 8 -1.12 -7.05 -5.76
N PHE A 9 -0.05 -6.99 -6.56
CA PHE A 9 0.61 -5.72 -6.89
C PHE A 9 -0.32 -4.80 -7.66
N LYS A 10 -0.97 -5.31 -8.72
CA LYS A 10 -1.94 -4.54 -9.51
C LYS A 10 -3.07 -4.00 -8.63
N THR A 11 -3.61 -4.84 -7.75
CA THR A 11 -4.69 -4.46 -6.84
C THR A 11 -4.26 -3.37 -5.86
N SER A 12 -3.05 -3.47 -5.28
CA SER A 12 -2.49 -2.44 -4.40
C SER A 12 -2.19 -1.14 -5.14
N TYR A 13 -1.73 -1.21 -6.39
CA TYR A 13 -1.52 -0.03 -7.22
C TYR A 13 -2.84 0.67 -7.60
N ASP A 14 -3.89 -0.10 -7.89
CA ASP A 14 -5.23 0.44 -8.13
C ASP A 14 -5.77 1.15 -6.88
N LEU A 15 -5.57 0.58 -5.68
CA LEU A 15 -5.89 1.25 -4.41
C LEU A 15 -5.15 2.60 -4.26
N TYR A 16 -3.84 2.64 -4.54
CA TYR A 16 -3.07 3.88 -4.48
C TYR A 16 -3.62 4.93 -5.45
N LYS A 17 -3.94 4.55 -6.70
CA LYS A 17 -4.54 5.49 -7.67
C LYS A 17 -5.89 6.04 -7.17
N THR A 18 -6.72 5.19 -6.57
CA THR A 18 -8.00 5.61 -5.99
C THR A 18 -7.77 6.60 -4.84
N LEU A 19 -6.87 6.29 -3.90
CA LEU A 19 -6.50 7.23 -2.84
C LEU A 19 -6.02 8.55 -3.44
N HIS A 20 -5.05 8.51 -4.34
CA HIS A 20 -4.51 9.70 -4.97
C HIS A 20 -5.58 10.58 -5.65
N SER A 21 -6.59 9.96 -6.26
CA SER A 21 -7.72 10.69 -6.87
C SER A 21 -8.54 11.48 -5.84
N TYR A 22 -8.66 10.96 -4.61
CA TYR A 22 -9.38 11.63 -3.52
C TYR A 22 -8.64 12.83 -2.95
N ARG A 23 -7.36 13.01 -3.26
CA ARG A 23 -6.59 14.18 -2.82
C ARG A 23 -7.26 15.50 -3.19
N LYS A 24 -8.03 15.51 -4.29
CA LYS A 24 -8.79 16.68 -4.76
C LYS A 24 -9.98 17.05 -3.88
N VAL A 25 -10.60 16.07 -3.22
CA VAL A 25 -11.83 16.26 -2.42
C VAL A 25 -11.56 16.32 -0.90
N VAL A 26 -10.39 15.84 -0.46
CA VAL A 26 -10.01 15.87 0.96
C VAL A 26 -9.72 17.30 1.43
N PRO A 27 -10.27 17.72 2.60
CA PRO A 27 -10.00 19.03 3.21
C PRO A 27 -8.51 19.29 3.40
N LYS A 28 -8.08 20.56 3.30
CA LYS A 28 -6.65 20.92 3.45
C LYS A 28 -6.04 20.46 4.78
N ASN A 29 -6.81 20.50 5.87
CA ASN A 29 -6.35 20.12 7.21
C ASN A 29 -6.04 18.62 7.33
N ASP A 30 -6.82 17.78 6.65
CA ASP A 30 -6.65 16.31 6.69
C ASP A 30 -5.65 15.82 5.63
N ARG A 31 -5.47 16.62 4.57
CA ARG A 31 -4.62 16.29 3.42
C ARG A 31 -3.17 16.00 3.81
N PHE A 32 -2.59 16.83 4.68
CA PHE A 32 -1.19 16.74 5.13
C PHE A 32 -1.04 15.98 6.46
N THR A 33 -2.11 15.37 6.94
CA THR A 33 -2.11 14.61 8.20
C THR A 33 -2.47 13.16 7.90
N VAL A 34 -3.72 12.77 8.11
CA VAL A 34 -4.16 11.37 7.97
C VAL A 34 -4.08 10.91 6.52
N PHE A 35 -4.42 11.78 5.56
CA PHE A 35 -4.51 11.37 4.16
C PHE A 35 -3.13 11.10 3.53
N GLU A 36 -2.16 11.99 3.73
CA GLU A 36 -0.77 11.76 3.31
C GLU A 36 -0.18 10.50 3.95
N ARG A 37 -0.51 10.22 5.22
CA ARG A 37 -0.10 8.97 5.89
C ARG A 37 -0.73 7.73 5.25
N CYS A 38 -1.96 7.82 4.73
CA CYS A 38 -2.59 6.74 3.98
C CYS A 38 -1.93 6.51 2.63
N GLU A 39 -1.61 7.59 1.89
CA GLU A 39 -0.88 7.50 0.62
C GLU A 39 0.49 6.82 0.86
N GLN A 40 1.25 7.27 1.86
CA GLN A 40 2.54 6.69 2.21
C GLN A 40 2.43 5.23 2.64
N ALA A 41 1.52 4.89 3.54
CA ALA A 41 1.35 3.51 4.00
C ALA A 41 0.91 2.57 2.86
N THR A 42 0.18 3.07 1.86
CA THR A 42 -0.17 2.29 0.67
C THR A 42 1.03 2.07 -0.25
N LEU A 43 1.90 3.08 -0.42
CA LEU A 43 3.17 2.92 -1.12
C LEU A 43 4.08 1.89 -0.44
N ASP A 44 4.19 1.96 0.88
CA ASP A 44 4.95 0.98 1.67
C ASP A 44 4.46 -0.47 1.47
N VAL A 45 3.14 -0.66 1.29
CA VAL A 45 2.56 -1.98 0.98
C VAL A 45 2.99 -2.45 -0.41
N ILE A 46 2.98 -1.55 -1.40
CA ILE A 46 3.42 -1.86 -2.76
C ILE A 46 4.90 -2.24 -2.77
N GLU A 47 5.74 -1.48 -2.08
CA GLU A 47 7.17 -1.77 -1.94
C GLU A 47 7.43 -3.12 -1.27
N ALA A 48 6.71 -3.42 -0.18
CA ALA A 48 6.83 -4.71 0.50
C ALA A 48 6.39 -5.88 -0.38
N ILE A 49 5.38 -5.71 -1.23
CA ILE A 49 4.96 -6.73 -2.21
C ILE A 49 6.05 -6.98 -3.25
N LEU A 50 6.67 -5.91 -3.77
CA LEU A 50 7.79 -6.03 -4.72
C LEU A 50 8.99 -6.71 -4.06
N LEU A 51 9.36 -6.32 -2.85
CA LEU A 51 10.43 -6.96 -2.08
C LEU A 51 10.14 -8.45 -1.84
N ALA A 52 8.92 -8.78 -1.42
CA ALA A 52 8.48 -10.17 -1.23
C ALA A 52 8.48 -10.99 -2.53
N SER A 53 8.43 -10.34 -3.70
CA SER A 53 8.49 -11.01 -5.00
C SER A 53 9.89 -11.47 -5.39
N SER A 54 10.93 -10.73 -4.95
CA SER A 54 12.34 -11.05 -5.20
C SER A 54 12.97 -11.90 -4.10
N GLN A 55 12.31 -12.04 -2.95
CA GLN A 55 12.76 -12.84 -1.80
C GLN A 55 12.56 -14.34 -1.97
N THR A 56 13.39 -15.11 -1.25
CA THR A 56 13.21 -16.56 -1.12
C THR A 56 11.95 -16.90 -0.30
N LYS A 57 11.42 -18.13 -0.43
CA LYS A 57 10.18 -18.53 0.27
C LYS A 57 10.21 -18.32 1.78
N LYS A 58 11.38 -18.42 2.43
CA LYS A 58 11.52 -18.24 3.89
C LYS A 58 11.38 -16.79 4.32
N ASP A 59 11.95 -15.86 3.55
CA ASP A 59 11.96 -14.42 3.89
C ASP A 59 10.70 -13.70 3.41
N LYS A 60 9.98 -14.31 2.47
CA LYS A 60 8.76 -13.77 1.87
C LYS A 60 7.61 -13.59 2.87
N VAL A 61 7.40 -14.57 3.76
CA VAL A 61 6.25 -14.57 4.68
C VAL A 61 6.30 -13.39 5.66
N PRO A 62 7.41 -13.16 6.39
CA PRO A 62 7.52 -12.00 7.29
C PRO A 62 7.28 -10.66 6.59
N THR A 63 7.80 -10.49 5.36
CA THR A 63 7.62 -9.26 4.58
C THR A 63 6.14 -9.02 4.24
N LEU A 64 5.40 -10.07 3.86
CA LEU A 64 3.97 -9.98 3.55
C LEU A 64 3.10 -9.76 4.80
N GLU A 65 3.50 -10.28 5.96
CA GLU A 65 2.84 -10.01 7.24
C GLU A 65 2.98 -8.52 7.63
N GLN A 66 4.18 -7.95 7.46
CA GLN A 66 4.39 -6.51 7.67
C GLN A 66 3.56 -5.66 6.69
N ALA A 67 3.50 -6.05 5.41
CA ALA A 67 2.63 -5.40 4.43
C ALA A 67 1.15 -5.45 4.87
N SER A 68 0.70 -6.60 5.37
CA SER A 68 -0.68 -6.78 5.85
C SER A 68 -1.00 -5.88 7.05
N LEU A 69 -0.06 -5.72 7.99
CA LEU A 69 -0.22 -4.80 9.11
C LEU A 69 -0.36 -3.34 8.63
N LYS A 70 0.49 -2.88 7.71
CA LYS A 70 0.38 -1.52 7.14
C LYS A 70 -0.95 -1.32 6.41
N LEU A 71 -1.41 -2.32 5.67
CA LEU A 71 -2.72 -2.27 5.00
C LEU A 71 -3.87 -2.18 6.01
N ASN A 72 -3.77 -2.87 7.15
CA ASN A 72 -4.76 -2.74 8.23
C ASN A 72 -4.79 -1.32 8.82
N VAL A 73 -3.64 -0.66 8.96
CA VAL A 73 -3.57 0.75 9.39
C VAL A 73 -4.28 1.65 8.38
N VAL A 74 -4.01 1.48 7.08
CA VAL A 74 -4.74 2.21 6.02
C VAL A 74 -6.25 1.99 6.15
N ARG A 75 -6.69 0.75 6.38
CA ARG A 75 -8.11 0.42 6.60
C ARG A 75 -8.73 1.14 7.80
N VAL A 76 -7.97 1.37 8.87
CA VAL A 76 -8.45 2.11 10.06
C VAL A 76 -8.63 3.59 9.75
N PHE A 77 -7.75 4.18 8.95
CA PHE A 77 -7.81 5.61 8.62
C PHE A 77 -8.87 5.98 7.58
N ILE A 78 -9.25 5.05 6.70
CA ILE A 78 -10.26 5.29 5.65
C ILE A 78 -11.68 4.86 6.03
N ARG A 79 -11.86 4.26 7.21
CA ARG A 79 -13.13 3.69 7.68
C ARG A 79 -14.12 4.74 8.14
#